data_AF-A0A7C7RI03-F1
#
_entry.id   AF-A0A7C7RI03-F1
#
_cell.length_a   1.000
_cell.length_b   1.000
_cell.length_c   1.000
_cell.angle_alpha   90.00
_cell.angle_beta   90.00
_cell.angle_gamma   90.00
#
_symmetry.space_group_name_H-M   'P 1'
#
loop_
_entity.id
_entity.type
_entity.pdbx_description
1 polymer ?
#
loop_
_entity_poly.entity_id
_entity_poly.type
_entity_poly.pdbx_seq_one_letter_code
_entity_poly.pdbx_strand_id
1 'polypeptide(L)'
;RKPDEYDYIVLHMPNFKFPLRAAKILGFNKKKIEPSLEVVKRIGNTYSGSSLLGLARVLDGYAHAGDHILMVSYGSGAGSDAFSLEVTDVIEEKRGRTRKVDDYIMDKVYVDYVTYLNNIGAIAR
;
A
#
# COMPACT_ATOMS: atom_id res chain seq x y z
N ARG A 1 -18.47 -6.67 -8.30
CA ARG A 1 -17.44 -7.67 -8.60
C ARG A 1 -17.21 -8.53 -7.36
N LYS A 2 -17.16 -9.86 -7.50
CA LYS A 2 -16.75 -10.83 -6.49
C LYS A 2 -15.23 -10.73 -6.27
N PRO A 3 -14.71 -11.18 -5.11
CA PRO A 3 -13.27 -11.19 -4.83
C PRO A 3 -12.40 -11.82 -5.92
N ASP A 4 -12.92 -12.85 -6.60
CA ASP A 4 -12.17 -13.53 -7.66
C ASP A 4 -12.05 -12.71 -8.95
N GLU A 5 -12.93 -11.73 -9.18
CA GLU A 5 -12.96 -10.86 -10.37
C GLU A 5 -12.04 -9.62 -10.25
N TYR A 6 -11.29 -9.50 -9.15
CA TYR A 6 -10.25 -8.48 -8.96
C TYR A 6 -8.87 -9.13 -9.02
N ASP A 7 -7.93 -8.52 -9.72
CA ASP A 7 -6.54 -8.99 -9.80
C ASP A 7 -5.76 -8.62 -8.54
N TYR A 8 -6.06 -7.45 -7.97
CA TYR A 8 -5.41 -6.95 -6.76
C TYR A 8 -6.40 -6.40 -5.73
N ILE A 9 -6.00 -6.49 -4.46
CA ILE A 9 -6.65 -5.78 -3.37
C ILE A 9 -5.62 -4.98 -2.56
N VAL A 10 -6.00 -3.76 -2.22
CA VAL A 10 -5.21 -2.84 -1.40
C VAL A 10 -6.06 -2.44 -0.20
N LEU A 11 -5.60 -2.75 1.00
CA LEU A 11 -6.31 -2.45 2.24
C LEU A 11 -5.53 -1.42 3.04
N HIS A 12 -6.18 -0.78 4.01
CA HIS A 12 -5.44 -0.05 5.04
C HIS A 12 -4.54 -1.01 5.84
N MET A 13 -3.27 -0.63 6.03
CA MET A 13 -2.24 -1.49 6.60
C MET A 13 -1.70 -0.89 7.91
N PRO A 14 -2.41 -1.01 9.04
CA PRO A 14 -1.91 -0.53 10.33
C PRO A 14 -0.71 -1.34 10.82
N ASN A 15 -0.57 -2.57 10.31
CA ASN A 15 0.55 -3.46 10.44
C ASN A 15 0.48 -4.49 9.29
N PHE A 16 1.40 -5.44 9.24
CA PHE A 16 1.40 -6.49 8.20
C PHE A 16 0.26 -7.52 8.35
N LYS A 17 -0.13 -7.85 9.60
CA LYS A 17 -1.03 -8.98 9.89
C LYS A 17 -2.51 -8.67 9.64
N PHE A 18 -2.93 -7.45 9.95
CA PHE A 18 -4.33 -7.01 9.87
C PHE A 18 -4.88 -6.99 8.43
N PRO A 19 -4.24 -6.33 7.44
CA PRO A 19 -4.69 -6.36 6.06
C PRO A 19 -4.71 -7.80 5.50
N LEU A 20 -3.72 -8.62 5.83
CA LEU A 20 -3.72 -10.03 5.43
C LEU A 20 -4.92 -10.81 6.00
N ARG A 21 -5.28 -10.57 7.26
CA ARG A 21 -6.47 -11.16 7.88
C ARG A 21 -7.76 -10.66 7.22
N ALA A 22 -7.87 -9.36 6.95
CA ALA A 22 -9.02 -8.77 6.30
C ALA A 22 -9.22 -9.31 4.88
N ALA A 23 -8.15 -9.41 4.08
CA ALA A 23 -8.21 -10.02 2.76
C ALA A 23 -8.72 -11.47 2.81
N LYS A 24 -8.23 -12.26 3.77
CA LYS A 24 -8.72 -13.64 3.98
C LYS A 24 -10.20 -13.69 4.33
N ILE A 25 -10.67 -12.82 5.22
CA ILE A 25 -12.11 -12.72 5.60
C ILE A 25 -12.96 -12.36 4.38
N LEU A 26 -12.47 -11.46 3.53
CA LEU A 26 -13.13 -11.03 2.31
C LEU A 26 -13.02 -12.03 1.15
N GLY A 27 -12.37 -13.18 1.35
CA GLY A 27 -12.25 -14.23 0.32
C GLY A 27 -11.14 -14.01 -0.71
N PHE A 28 -10.21 -13.07 -0.48
CA PHE A 28 -9.09 -12.83 -1.39
C PHE A 28 -7.92 -13.77 -1.14
N ASN A 29 -7.31 -14.25 -2.22
CA ASN A 29 -6.05 -15.00 -2.16
C ASN A 29 -4.90 -14.06 -1.73
N LYS A 30 -3.96 -14.59 -0.92
CA LYS A 30 -2.75 -13.87 -0.49
C LYS A 30 -1.99 -13.21 -1.65
N LYS A 31 -1.90 -13.87 -2.81
CA LYS A 31 -1.19 -13.33 -3.98
C LYS A 31 -1.75 -11.98 -4.45
N LYS A 32 -3.06 -11.74 -4.28
CA LYS A 32 -3.74 -10.51 -4.71
C LYS A 32 -3.42 -9.30 -3.81
N ILE A 33 -3.01 -9.53 -2.56
CA ILE A 33 -2.69 -8.46 -1.59
C ILE A 33 -1.17 -8.28 -1.39
N GLU A 34 -0.38 -9.32 -1.61
CA GLU A 34 1.07 -9.33 -1.39
C GLU A 34 1.81 -8.12 -2.02
N PRO A 35 1.48 -7.66 -3.24
CA PRO A 35 2.10 -6.47 -3.80
C PRO A 35 1.89 -5.19 -2.96
N SER A 36 0.75 -4.99 -2.32
CA SER A 36 0.56 -3.79 -1.49
C SER A 36 1.19 -3.95 -0.09
N LEU A 37 1.26 -5.17 0.45
CA LEU A 37 1.78 -5.45 1.80
C LEU A 37 3.26 -5.12 2.01
N GLU A 38 4.07 -5.16 0.95
CA GLU A 38 5.50 -4.85 1.08
C GLU A 38 5.74 -3.39 1.52
N VAL A 39 4.78 -2.49 1.29
CA VAL A 39 4.85 -1.10 1.79
C VAL A 39 4.89 -1.09 3.32
N VAL A 40 3.88 -1.64 3.99
CA VAL A 40 3.82 -1.63 5.47
C VAL A 40 4.98 -2.43 6.10
N LYS A 41 5.44 -3.48 5.42
CA LYS A 41 6.56 -4.30 5.90
C LYS A 41 7.89 -3.53 5.91
N ARG A 42 8.09 -2.59 4.98
CA ARG A 42 9.35 -1.86 4.82
C ARG A 42 9.36 -0.48 5.47
N ILE A 43 8.23 0.22 5.53
CA ILE A 43 8.16 1.60 6.04
C ILE A 43 7.13 1.81 7.16
N GLY A 44 6.42 0.76 7.59
CA GLY A 44 5.42 0.86 8.64
C GLY A 44 4.12 1.52 8.19
N ASN A 45 3.33 1.99 9.16
CA ASN A 45 2.01 2.58 8.91
C ASN A 45 2.11 4.08 8.64
N THR A 46 1.84 4.50 7.41
CA THR A 46 1.77 5.90 6.98
C THR A 46 0.37 6.51 7.10
N TYR A 47 -0.51 5.92 7.91
CA TYR A 47 -1.86 6.40 8.20
C TYR A 47 -2.67 6.62 6.92
N SER A 48 -3.09 7.85 6.64
CA SER A 48 -3.88 8.21 5.46
C SER A 48 -3.16 7.89 4.15
N GLY A 49 -1.82 7.84 4.16
CA GLY A 49 -1.02 7.44 3.00
C GLY A 49 -0.93 5.93 2.78
N SER A 50 -1.37 5.10 3.72
CA SER A 50 -1.12 3.65 3.73
C SER A 50 -1.72 2.94 2.51
N SER A 51 -3.04 3.11 2.28
CA SER A 51 -3.71 2.51 1.13
C SER A 51 -3.24 3.11 -0.19
N LEU A 52 -2.96 4.42 -0.22
CA LEU A 52 -2.52 5.11 -1.45
C LEU A 52 -1.12 4.65 -1.89
N LEU A 53 -0.18 4.50 -0.96
CA LEU A 53 1.15 3.94 -1.27
C LEU A 53 1.06 2.48 -1.71
N GLY A 54 0.18 1.69 -1.09
CA GLY A 54 -0.11 0.32 -1.53
C GLY A 54 -0.63 0.29 -2.98
N LEU A 55 -1.56 1.19 -3.33
CA LEU A 55 -2.10 1.31 -4.68
C LEU A 55 -1.03 1.76 -5.68
N ALA A 56 -0.25 2.79 -5.35
CA ALA A 56 0.83 3.28 -6.20
C ALA A 56 1.85 2.15 -6.49
N ARG A 57 2.25 1.38 -5.46
CA ARG A 57 3.16 0.25 -5.65
C ARG A 57 2.58 -0.83 -6.57
N VAL A 58 1.29 -1.13 -6.49
CA VAL A 58 0.62 -2.06 -7.41
C VAL A 58 0.68 -1.54 -8.84
N LEU A 59 0.37 -0.26 -9.07
CA LEU A 59 0.40 0.36 -10.39
C LEU A 59 1.82 0.45 -11.00
N ASP A 60 2.84 0.65 -10.17
CA ASP A 60 4.24 0.82 -10.59
C ASP A 60 4.85 -0.39 -11.31
N GLY A 61 4.38 -1.61 -11.03
CA GLY A 61 5.02 -2.79 -11.61
C GLY A 61 4.30 -4.13 -11.45
N TYR A 62 3.05 -4.14 -10.98
CA TYR A 62 2.26 -5.37 -10.85
C TYR A 62 1.02 -5.37 -11.73
N ALA A 63 0.29 -4.25 -11.79
CA ALA A 63 -0.92 -4.17 -12.59
C ALA A 63 -0.64 -4.04 -14.08
N HIS A 64 -1.52 -4.56 -14.92
CA HIS A 64 -1.48 -4.47 -16.37
C HIS A 64 -2.78 -3.86 -16.87
N ALA A 65 -2.79 -3.44 -18.14
CA ALA A 65 -4.02 -3.00 -18.80
C ALA A 65 -5.11 -4.09 -18.71
N GLY A 66 -6.31 -3.70 -18.30
CA GLY A 66 -7.45 -4.58 -18.06
C GLY A 66 -7.56 -5.11 -16.63
N ASP A 67 -6.52 -4.98 -15.79
CA ASP A 67 -6.58 -5.46 -14.41
C ASP A 67 -7.59 -4.66 -13.59
N HIS A 68 -8.24 -5.34 -12.65
CA HIS A 68 -9.17 -4.75 -11.70
C HIS A 68 -8.58 -4.71 -10.29
N ILE A 69 -8.62 -3.53 -9.67
CA ILE A 69 -8.05 -3.29 -8.33
C ILE A 69 -9.15 -2.84 -7.39
N LEU A 70 -9.30 -3.52 -6.25
CA LEU A 70 -10.13 -3.05 -5.14
C LEU A 70 -9.23 -2.36 -4.10
N MET A 71 -9.40 -1.05 -3.89
CA MET A 71 -8.76 -0.34 -2.79
C MET A 71 -9.79 -0.03 -1.70
N VAL A 72 -9.49 -0.36 -0.45
CA VAL A 72 -10.32 -0.04 0.71
C VAL A 72 -9.47 0.66 1.77
N SER A 73 -9.84 1.90 2.10
CA SER A 73 -9.24 2.69 3.18
C SER A 73 -9.90 2.38 4.52
N TYR A 74 -9.28 2.80 5.61
CA TYR A 74 -9.91 2.78 6.94
C TYR A 74 -9.38 3.94 7.78
N GLY A 75 -10.27 4.63 8.47
CA GLY A 75 -9.96 5.65 9.46
C GLY A 75 -10.66 5.34 10.78
N SER A 76 -9.92 5.41 11.89
CA SER A 76 -10.47 5.20 13.23
C SER A 76 -11.49 6.29 13.61
N GLY A 77 -12.61 5.91 14.22
CA GLY A 77 -13.72 6.81 14.54
C GLY A 77 -15.15 6.25 14.38
N ALA A 78 -15.54 5.49 13.36
CA ALA A 78 -14.79 4.87 12.27
C ALA A 78 -15.48 5.03 10.90
N GLY A 79 -14.68 4.97 9.83
CA GLY A 79 -15.13 5.05 8.44
C GLY A 79 -14.20 4.28 7.50
N SER A 80 -14.72 3.92 6.33
CA SER A 80 -13.98 3.19 5.30
C SER A 80 -14.52 3.59 3.93
N ASP A 81 -13.61 3.87 3.00
CA ASP A 81 -13.94 4.19 1.61
C ASP A 81 -13.43 3.08 0.70
N ALA A 82 -14.28 2.63 -0.22
CA ALA A 82 -13.95 1.58 -1.18
C ALA A 82 -13.99 2.12 -2.61
N PHE A 83 -12.94 1.80 -3.37
CA PHE A 83 -12.78 2.18 -4.77
C PHE A 83 -12.53 0.92 -5.60
N SER A 84 -13.36 0.70 -6.62
CA SER A 84 -13.14 -0.31 -7.66
C SER A 84 -12.54 0.36 -8.88
N LEU A 85 -11.33 -0.01 -9.24
CA LEU A 85 -10.57 0.59 -10.33
C LEU A 85 -10.37 -0.42 -11.45
N GLU A 86 -10.40 0.06 -12.68
CA GLU A 86 -9.97 -0.65 -13.88
C GLU A 86 -8.75 0.04 -14.43
N VAL A 87 -7.69 -0.73 -14.67
CA VAL A 87 -6.43 -0.22 -15.18
C VAL A 87 -6.52 -0.10 -16.69
N THR A 88 -6.39 1.11 -17.22
CA THR A 88 -6.39 1.37 -18.66
C THR A 88 -5.02 1.06 -19.26
N ASP A 89 -4.98 0.83 -20.57
CA ASP A 89 -3.76 0.72 -21.39
C ASP A 89 -2.79 1.90 -21.25
N VAL A 90 -3.29 3.10 -20.95
CA VAL A 90 -2.49 4.30 -20.64
C VAL A 90 -1.48 4.08 -19.51
N ILE A 91 -1.62 3.02 -18.69
CA ILE A 91 -0.64 2.68 -17.65
C ILE A 91 0.77 2.46 -18.21
N GLU A 92 0.89 1.85 -19.39
CA GLU A 92 2.20 1.55 -19.98
C GLU A 92 2.93 2.82 -20.41
N GLU A 93 2.20 3.83 -20.88
CA GLU A 93 2.75 5.15 -21.24
C GLU A 93 3.12 5.98 -20.00
N LYS A 94 2.41 5.78 -18.88
CA LYS A 94 2.62 6.52 -17.63
C LYS A 94 3.70 5.93 -16.74
N ARG A 95 3.91 4.62 -16.81
CA ARG A 95 4.91 3.92 -16.00
C ARG A 95 6.31 4.42 -16.35
N GLY A 96 7.13 4.69 -15.33
CA GLY A 96 8.51 5.18 -15.52
C GLY A 96 8.66 6.69 -15.72
N ARG A 97 7.56 7.47 -15.79
CA ARG A 97 7.62 8.95 -15.80
C ARG A 97 8.10 9.55 -14.47
N THR A 98 8.04 8.78 -13.40
CA THR A 98 8.49 9.12 -12.06
C THR A 98 9.19 7.92 -11.44
N ARG A 99 9.98 8.17 -10.38
CA ARG A 99 10.50 7.14 -9.48
C ARG A 99 9.34 6.30 -8.93
N LYS A 100 9.56 5.00 -8.81
CA LYS A 100 8.60 4.05 -8.22
C LYS A 100 8.61 4.17 -6.70
N VAL A 101 7.54 3.70 -6.05
CA VAL A 101 7.45 3.57 -4.59
C VAL A 101 8.67 2.82 -4.04
N ASP A 102 9.07 1.72 -4.69
CA ASP A 102 10.22 0.94 -4.24
C ASP A 102 11.54 1.73 -4.32
N ASP A 103 11.71 2.61 -5.31
CA ASP A 103 12.90 3.47 -5.43
C ASP A 103 12.99 4.48 -4.28
N TYR A 104 11.87 5.02 -3.81
CA TYR A 104 11.82 5.91 -2.66
C TYR A 104 12.11 5.16 -1.35
N ILE A 105 11.59 3.95 -1.20
CA ILE A 105 11.82 3.16 0.02
C ILE A 105 13.28 2.68 0.10
N MET A 106 13.93 2.42 -1.03
CA MET A 106 15.35 2.02 -1.07
C MET A 106 16.31 3.17 -0.81
N ASP A 107 15.88 4.39 -1.10
CA ASP A 107 16.61 5.64 -0.81
C ASP A 107 16.43 6.03 0.66
N LYS A 108 17.20 5.37 1.53
CA LYS A 108 17.08 5.51 2.99
C LYS A 108 18.44 5.49 3.68
N VAL A 109 18.45 6.09 4.87
CA VAL A 109 19.57 6.03 5.81
C VAL A 109 19.07 5.40 7.11
N TYR A 110 19.81 4.41 7.61
CA TYR A 110 19.52 3.83 8.92
C TYR A 110 20.04 4.76 10.02
N VAL A 111 19.26 4.91 11.07
CA VAL A 111 19.61 5.69 12.27
C VAL A 111 19.43 4.84 13.51
N ASP A 112 20.23 5.10 14.54
CA ASP A 112 20.04 4.50 15.84
C ASP A 112 18.82 5.11 16.58
N TYR A 113 18.47 4.52 17.71
CA TYR A 113 17.29 4.92 18.48
C TYR A 113 17.41 6.33 19.08
N VAL A 114 18.61 6.74 19.52
CA VAL A 114 18.83 8.08 20.10
C VAL A 114 18.68 9.14 19.01
N THR A 115 19.27 8.90 17.84
CA THR A 115 19.12 9.74 16.65
C THR A 115 17.64 9.85 16.23
N TYR A 116 16.90 8.74 16.23
CA TYR A 116 15.45 8.75 15.97
C TYR A 116 14.69 9.63 16.97
N LEU A 117 14.91 9.43 18.28
CA LEU A 117 14.24 10.22 19.33
C LEU A 117 14.54 11.72 19.22
N ASN A 118 15.78 12.07 18.87
CA ASN A 118 16.16 13.45 18.58
C ASN A 118 15.41 14.01 17.36
N ASN A 119 15.34 13.26 16.26
CA ASN A 119 14.65 13.68 15.03
C ASN A 119 13.15 13.94 15.23
N ILE A 120 12.49 13.15 16.10
CA ILE A 120 11.07 13.34 16.42
C ILE A 120 10.83 14.34 17.56
N GLY A 121 11.88 14.93 18.13
CA GLY A 121 11.79 15.89 19.23
C GLY A 121 11.36 15.29 20.57
N ALA A 122 11.57 13.99 20.78
CA ALA A 122 11.19 13.30 22.01
C ALA A 122 12.21 13.47 23.16
N ILE A 123 13.43 13.91 22.85
CA ILE A 123 14.45 14.23 23.86
C ILE A 123 14.34 15.73 24.19
N ALA A 124 13.99 16.03 25.44
CA ALA A 124 14.06 17.39 25.96
C ALA A 124 15.54 17.83 26.03
N ARG A 125 15.83 19.04 25.56
CA ARG A 125 17.15 19.66 25.67
C ARG A 125 17.39 20.18 27.08
#